data_AF-A0A9P9EF51-F1
#
_entry.id   AF-A0A9P9EF51-F1
#
_cell.length_a   1.000
_cell.length_b   1.000
_cell.length_c   1.000
_cell.angle_alpha   90.00
_cell.angle_beta   90.00
_cell.angle_gamma   90.00
#
_symmetry.space_group_name_H-M   'P 1'
#
loop_
_entity.id
_entity.type
_entity.pdbx_description
1 polymer ?
#
loop_
_entity_poly.entity_id
_entity_poly.type
_entity_poly.pdbx_seq_one_letter_code
_entity_poly.pdbx_strand_id
1 'polypeptide(L)'
;MSSTSTSTSPASDTDWDPVDGLHPSLTPLFSDRRFWTDFWWTTEAGLDNPRYEFMDEYGNFKILFPLNSEGDRLEMSLSSFLGYFELTIAGRDYDEWIVAHDDQAHWHPHALRWEEVEIICRAAAHLETDVDSPLKKHPGVGLLLLMRWAPICLGDDVDRIAAMLEVAFWEGAGGVFSLRDIHEYIAMRDFRDAGFRWTYDEAKKRWTLGQDEDTTSEVPVYSCRTGDEYDRFPHDEFREMLAQAAEMVKNDPPVELPPRDPEARRYCRKPQAAYSLELRISEPLRTITDEAAVANTIDLALRACGLGSASRGGMMSCGGSKTADLVGVSLNLDEIDRAVDVVRDILRWGRAPESCAMRGRGSVENIALKLDDHGRWCKDKEEKADMFFILADMDSEPEEEWMRRPWEERLAASVLDDIANWPGVQRAAGDVVLDEWVEVKTEDGGRMRMYITNSSEGVETKKVLLAVSRLTTGVAKGICTLLEAALDGKGLALMPPAIVTKEPPKGTKRRAFTKVDAMELFDILERGSYAWWI
;
A
#
# COMPACT_ATOMS: atom_id res chain seq x y z
N MET A 1 -38.49 10.63 -56.47
CA MET A 1 -37.12 11.15 -56.29
C MET A 1 -36.78 10.95 -54.83
N SER A 2 -36.22 9.78 -54.50
CA SER A 2 -35.82 9.44 -53.14
C SER A 2 -34.32 9.20 -53.17
N SER A 3 -33.59 10.10 -52.53
CA SER A 3 -32.14 10.11 -52.42
C SER A 3 -31.69 9.08 -51.38
N THR A 4 -31.01 8.04 -51.85
CA THR A 4 -30.20 7.13 -51.03
C THR A 4 -28.90 7.84 -50.64
N SER A 5 -28.77 8.16 -49.35
CA SER A 5 -27.51 8.59 -48.73
C SER A 5 -26.71 7.35 -48.31
N THR A 6 -25.70 6.99 -49.09
CA THR A 6 -24.64 6.07 -48.67
C THR A 6 -23.71 6.80 -47.71
N SER A 7 -23.88 6.55 -46.41
CA SER A 7 -22.88 6.86 -45.39
C SER A 7 -21.79 5.80 -45.48
N THR A 8 -20.66 6.19 -46.06
CA THR A 8 -19.39 5.48 -45.88
C THR A 8 -18.84 5.87 -44.51
N SER A 9 -18.97 4.99 -43.52
CA SER A 9 -18.14 5.04 -42.32
C SER A 9 -16.67 4.93 -42.73
N PRO A 10 -15.77 5.76 -42.16
CA PRO A 10 -14.34 5.54 -42.32
C PRO A 10 -13.99 4.20 -41.66
N ALA A 11 -13.32 3.33 -42.40
CA ALA A 11 -12.69 2.13 -41.86
C ALA A 11 -11.71 2.58 -40.77
N SER A 12 -11.99 2.22 -39.52
CA SER A 12 -11.04 2.30 -38.42
C SER A 12 -9.98 1.22 -38.63
N ASP A 13 -8.72 1.64 -38.77
CA ASP A 13 -7.51 0.81 -38.87
C ASP A 13 -7.20 0.04 -37.55
N THR A 14 -8.20 -0.57 -36.92
CA THR A 14 -8.06 -1.27 -35.63
C THR A 14 -8.58 -2.71 -35.72
N ASP A 15 -8.20 -3.44 -36.78
CA ASP A 15 -8.28 -4.91 -36.80
C ASP A 15 -7.01 -5.45 -36.11
N TRP A 16 -6.92 -5.28 -34.78
CA TRP A 16 -6.06 -6.16 -34.00
C TRP A 16 -6.85 -7.45 -33.78
N ASP A 17 -6.40 -8.55 -34.37
CA ASP A 17 -7.04 -9.84 -34.21
C ASP A 17 -6.74 -10.35 -32.79
N PRO A 18 -7.75 -10.60 -31.93
CA PRO A 18 -7.55 -11.05 -30.55
C PRO A 18 -6.78 -12.35 -30.39
N VAL A 19 -6.39 -12.99 -31.50
CA VAL A 19 -5.62 -14.23 -31.54
C VAL A 19 -4.14 -13.99 -31.16
N ASP A 20 -3.64 -12.76 -31.23
CA ASP A 20 -2.21 -12.43 -31.06
C ASP A 20 -1.83 -11.98 -29.64
N GLY A 21 -1.93 -12.86 -28.64
CA GLY A 21 -1.20 -12.73 -27.37
C GLY A 21 -1.45 -11.45 -26.56
N LEU A 22 -0.40 -10.66 -26.31
CA LEU A 22 -0.43 -9.43 -25.51
C LEU A 22 -0.51 -8.19 -26.42
N HIS A 23 -1.50 -7.34 -26.21
CA HIS A 23 -1.59 -6.08 -26.95
C HIS A 23 -0.35 -5.19 -26.72
N PRO A 24 0.36 -4.72 -27.78
CA PRO A 24 1.63 -4.00 -27.63
C PRO A 24 1.58 -2.76 -26.73
N SER A 25 0.44 -2.07 -26.67
CA SER A 25 0.26 -0.90 -25.80
C SER A 25 0.28 -1.21 -24.30
N LEU A 26 0.13 -2.47 -23.89
CA LEU A 26 0.23 -2.89 -22.48
C LEU A 26 1.67 -3.06 -22.04
N THR A 27 2.59 -3.42 -22.94
CA THR A 27 3.99 -3.71 -22.60
C THR A 27 4.68 -2.58 -21.82
N PRO A 28 4.57 -1.30 -22.22
CA PRO A 28 5.17 -0.21 -21.44
C PRO A 28 4.60 -0.07 -20.02
N LEU A 29 3.34 -0.48 -19.80
CA LEU A 29 2.68 -0.36 -18.51
C LEU A 29 3.25 -1.33 -17.47
N PHE A 30 3.78 -2.48 -17.87
CA PHE A 30 4.34 -3.45 -16.91
C PHE A 30 5.62 -2.96 -16.25
N SER A 31 6.28 -1.94 -16.79
CA SER A 31 7.39 -1.25 -16.11
C SER A 31 6.94 -0.05 -15.28
N ASP A 32 5.64 0.29 -15.26
CA ASP A 32 5.10 1.39 -14.48
C ASP A 32 4.60 0.89 -13.11
N ARG A 33 5.21 1.42 -12.04
CA ARG A 33 4.73 1.17 -10.67
C ARG A 33 3.25 1.51 -10.52
N ARG A 34 2.78 2.59 -11.16
CA ARG A 34 1.39 3.05 -11.02
C ARG A 34 0.40 2.05 -11.61
N PHE A 35 0.73 1.45 -12.76
CA PHE A 35 -0.10 0.40 -13.36
C PHE A 35 -0.31 -0.74 -12.36
N TRP A 36 0.75 -1.23 -11.76
CA TRP A 36 0.66 -2.32 -10.79
C TRP A 36 -0.12 -1.91 -9.53
N THR A 37 0.10 -0.70 -9.01
CA THR A 37 -0.64 -0.25 -7.82
C THR A 37 -2.13 -0.07 -8.10
N ASP A 38 -2.49 0.41 -9.30
CA ASP A 38 -3.89 0.54 -9.75
C ASP A 38 -4.49 -0.82 -10.06
N PHE A 39 -3.75 -1.70 -10.74
CA PHE A 39 -4.17 -3.07 -11.02
C PHE A 39 -4.56 -3.77 -9.72
N TRP A 40 -3.72 -3.74 -8.69
CA TRP A 40 -3.99 -4.35 -7.38
C TRP A 40 -4.83 -3.51 -6.42
N TRP A 41 -5.36 -2.35 -6.85
CA TRP A 41 -6.14 -1.42 -6.03
C TRP A 41 -5.48 -1.05 -4.71
N THR A 42 -4.15 -0.92 -4.73
CA THR A 42 -3.37 -0.38 -3.61
C THR A 42 -3.28 1.14 -3.63
N THR A 43 -3.72 1.76 -4.72
CA THR A 43 -3.91 3.19 -4.85
C THR A 43 -5.37 3.47 -5.17
N GLU A 44 -5.99 4.44 -4.48
CA GLU A 44 -7.24 5.01 -4.95
C GLU A 44 -6.93 5.77 -6.25
N ALA A 45 -7.23 5.16 -7.40
CA ALA A 45 -7.40 5.93 -8.62
C ALA A 45 -8.69 6.72 -8.44
N GLY A 46 -8.57 8.04 -8.21
CA GLY A 46 -9.73 8.91 -8.33
C GLY A 46 -10.35 8.74 -9.72
N LEU A 47 -11.68 8.92 -9.81
CA LEU A 47 -12.43 8.86 -11.08
C LEU A 47 -11.87 9.81 -12.16
N ASP A 48 -11.07 10.79 -11.76
CA ASP A 48 -10.41 11.77 -12.62
C ASP A 48 -8.94 11.41 -12.96
N ASN A 49 -8.58 10.12 -13.09
CA ASN A 49 -7.21 9.72 -13.46
C ASN A 49 -7.09 9.39 -14.97
N PRO A 50 -6.78 10.37 -15.83
CA PRO A 50 -6.77 10.24 -17.30
C PRO A 50 -5.60 9.41 -17.86
N ARG A 51 -4.96 8.55 -17.08
CA ARG A 51 -3.67 7.94 -17.49
C ARG A 51 -3.78 6.78 -18.47
N TYR A 52 -4.95 6.18 -18.58
CA TYR A 52 -5.20 5.10 -19.52
C TYR A 52 -6.16 5.54 -20.63
N GLU A 53 -6.07 6.81 -21.09
CA GLU A 53 -6.88 7.33 -22.20
C GLU A 53 -6.83 6.43 -23.45
N PHE A 54 -5.67 5.86 -23.74
CA PHE A 54 -5.57 4.89 -24.84
C PHE A 54 -6.43 3.65 -24.59
N MET A 55 -6.62 3.25 -23.33
CA MET A 55 -7.48 2.11 -23.01
C MET A 55 -8.95 2.39 -23.28
N ASP A 56 -9.41 3.65 -23.14
CA ASP A 56 -10.78 4.03 -23.48
C ASP A 56 -11.07 3.90 -24.98
N GLU A 57 -10.05 4.07 -25.83
CA GLU A 57 -10.19 3.92 -27.29
C GLU A 57 -10.40 2.46 -27.72
N TYR A 58 -9.82 1.50 -26.98
CA TYR A 58 -9.86 0.07 -27.32
C TYR A 58 -10.87 -0.74 -26.47
N GLY A 59 -11.46 -0.13 -25.44
CA GLY A 59 -12.40 -0.80 -24.55
C GLY A 59 -11.71 -1.76 -23.56
N ASN A 60 -12.21 -2.99 -23.46
CA ASN A 60 -11.62 -3.99 -22.57
C ASN A 60 -10.38 -4.63 -23.22
N PHE A 61 -9.27 -4.66 -22.50
CA PHE A 61 -8.05 -5.35 -22.94
C PHE A 61 -8.14 -6.81 -22.59
N LYS A 62 -7.71 -7.68 -23.50
CA LYS A 62 -7.53 -9.09 -23.22
C LYS A 62 -6.03 -9.40 -23.16
N ILE A 63 -5.64 -10.16 -22.15
CA ILE A 63 -4.32 -10.78 -22.05
C ILE A 63 -4.54 -12.29 -22.16
N LEU A 64 -3.91 -12.90 -23.14
CA LEU A 64 -4.03 -14.33 -23.40
C LEU A 64 -2.86 -15.11 -22.79
N PHE A 65 -3.18 -16.21 -22.12
CA PHE A 65 -2.23 -17.21 -21.63
C PHE A 65 -2.50 -18.52 -22.38
N PRO A 66 -1.81 -18.77 -23.50
CA PRO A 66 -1.99 -20.01 -24.26
C PRO A 66 -1.49 -21.21 -23.44
N LEU A 67 -2.22 -22.32 -23.51
CA LEU A 67 -1.96 -23.52 -22.70
C LEU A 67 -1.57 -24.74 -23.53
N ASN A 68 -1.96 -24.77 -24.80
CA ASN A 68 -1.53 -25.76 -25.78
C ASN A 68 -1.51 -25.14 -27.19
N SER A 69 -1.01 -25.90 -28.15
CA SER A 69 -1.05 -25.54 -29.58
C SER A 69 -2.42 -25.73 -30.23
N GLU A 70 -3.40 -26.28 -29.52
CA GLU A 70 -4.73 -26.60 -30.03
C GLU A 70 -5.73 -25.43 -29.91
N GLY A 71 -5.35 -24.40 -29.15
CA GLY A 71 -6.09 -23.15 -29.01
C GLY A 71 -6.70 -22.92 -27.62
N ASP A 72 -6.46 -23.84 -26.67
CA ASP A 72 -6.89 -23.67 -25.29
C ASP A 72 -6.04 -22.62 -24.58
N ARG A 73 -6.71 -21.75 -23.86
CA ARG A 73 -6.11 -20.58 -23.23
C ARG A 73 -6.90 -20.11 -22.03
N LEU A 74 -6.19 -19.42 -21.15
CA LEU A 74 -6.80 -18.58 -20.14
C LEU A 74 -6.78 -17.13 -20.64
N GLU A 75 -7.91 -16.44 -20.58
CA GLU A 75 -8.01 -15.04 -20.95
C GLU A 75 -8.25 -14.19 -19.70
N MET A 76 -7.49 -13.11 -19.54
CA MET A 76 -7.76 -12.10 -18.54
C MET A 76 -8.22 -10.82 -19.21
N SER A 77 -9.43 -10.37 -18.90
CA SER A 77 -9.96 -9.10 -19.38
C SER A 77 -9.74 -8.00 -18.34
N LEU A 78 -9.30 -6.82 -18.78
CA LEU A 78 -9.10 -5.64 -17.95
C LEU A 78 -9.94 -4.49 -18.52
N SER A 79 -10.76 -3.86 -17.69
CA SER A 79 -11.47 -2.64 -18.10
C SER A 79 -10.50 -1.46 -18.24
N SER A 80 -10.90 -0.43 -19.00
CA SER A 80 -10.05 0.73 -19.29
C SER A 80 -9.62 1.52 -18.05
N PHE A 81 -10.44 1.48 -16.99
CA PHE A 81 -10.14 2.11 -15.70
C PHE A 81 -9.55 1.15 -14.67
N LEU A 82 -9.23 -0.09 -15.07
CA LEU A 82 -8.79 -1.16 -14.16
C LEU A 82 -9.76 -1.37 -12.98
N GLY A 83 -11.04 -1.01 -13.13
CA GLY A 83 -12.07 -1.13 -12.10
C GLY A 83 -12.84 -2.45 -12.15
N TYR A 84 -12.61 -3.25 -13.19
CA TYR A 84 -13.21 -4.56 -13.39
C TYR A 84 -12.19 -5.48 -14.07
N PHE A 85 -12.04 -6.67 -13.52
CA PHE A 85 -11.22 -7.74 -14.07
C PHE A 85 -12.07 -8.99 -14.24
N GLU A 86 -11.76 -9.78 -15.27
CA GLU A 86 -12.43 -11.05 -15.52
C GLU A 86 -11.41 -12.11 -15.93
N LEU A 87 -11.62 -13.34 -15.48
CA LEU A 87 -10.84 -14.50 -15.88
C LEU A 87 -11.75 -15.50 -16.59
N THR A 88 -11.36 -15.86 -17.79
CA THR A 88 -12.15 -16.72 -18.68
C THR A 88 -11.32 -17.89 -19.16
N ILE A 89 -11.88 -19.09 -19.11
CA ILE A 89 -11.33 -20.26 -19.78
C ILE A 89 -11.95 -20.30 -21.18
N ALA A 90 -11.09 -20.34 -22.19
CA ALA A 90 -11.51 -20.42 -23.58
C ALA A 90 -10.77 -21.57 -24.27
N GLY A 91 -11.46 -22.25 -25.17
CA GLY A 91 -10.91 -23.35 -25.95
C GLY A 91 -11.47 -23.34 -27.35
N ARG A 92 -10.95 -24.22 -28.18
CA ARG A 92 -11.38 -24.30 -29.58
C ARG A 92 -12.75 -24.96 -29.72
N ASP A 93 -13.00 -25.97 -28.90
CA ASP A 93 -14.13 -26.89 -29.06
C ASP A 93 -15.25 -26.67 -28.03
N TYR A 94 -15.16 -25.61 -27.22
CA TYR A 94 -16.11 -25.31 -26.16
C TYR A 94 -16.34 -23.82 -25.94
N ASP A 95 -17.48 -23.50 -25.32
CA ASP A 95 -17.89 -22.12 -25.02
C ASP A 95 -16.98 -21.46 -23.98
N GLU A 96 -16.80 -20.15 -24.07
CA GLU A 96 -16.04 -19.38 -23.08
C GLU A 96 -16.72 -19.43 -21.69
N TRP A 97 -15.95 -19.76 -20.66
CA TRP A 97 -16.43 -19.79 -19.28
C TRP A 97 -15.74 -18.74 -18.42
N ILE A 98 -16.53 -17.77 -17.95
CA ILE A 98 -16.08 -16.82 -16.93
C ILE A 98 -15.97 -17.59 -15.61
N VAL A 99 -14.74 -17.75 -15.12
CA VAL A 99 -14.44 -18.50 -13.90
C VAL A 99 -14.12 -17.62 -12.70
N ALA A 100 -13.91 -16.32 -12.93
CA ALA A 100 -13.59 -15.37 -11.88
C ALA A 100 -13.85 -13.93 -12.36
N HIS A 101 -14.28 -13.01 -11.48
CA HIS A 101 -14.36 -11.58 -11.77
C HIS A 101 -14.08 -10.75 -10.51
N ASP A 102 -13.38 -9.63 -10.66
CA ASP A 102 -13.05 -8.70 -9.57
C ASP A 102 -13.60 -7.32 -9.91
N ASP A 103 -14.57 -6.80 -9.15
CA ASP A 103 -15.31 -5.55 -9.45
C ASP A 103 -15.24 -4.51 -8.32
N GLN A 104 -14.30 -4.69 -7.39
CA GLN A 104 -14.17 -3.97 -6.12
C GLN A 104 -15.30 -4.17 -5.09
N ALA A 105 -16.49 -4.58 -5.50
CA ALA A 105 -17.61 -4.82 -4.59
C ALA A 105 -17.54 -6.24 -3.99
N HIS A 106 -17.04 -7.18 -4.77
CA HIS A 106 -16.88 -8.58 -4.42
C HIS A 106 -15.40 -8.95 -4.45
N TRP A 107 -14.62 -8.27 -3.60
CA TRP A 107 -13.20 -8.57 -3.42
C TRP A 107 -13.01 -10.07 -3.17
N HIS A 108 -12.10 -10.68 -3.92
CA HIS A 108 -11.56 -12.05 -3.77
C HIS A 108 -12.04 -13.13 -4.76
N PRO A 109 -11.83 -12.98 -6.07
CA PRO A 109 -12.23 -13.99 -7.06
C PRO A 109 -11.25 -15.17 -7.13
N HIS A 110 -11.28 -16.03 -6.13
CA HIS A 110 -10.36 -17.14 -6.05
C HIS A 110 -10.76 -18.26 -7.00
N ALA A 111 -9.94 -18.53 -8.01
CA ALA A 111 -10.24 -19.55 -9.01
C ALA A 111 -9.09 -20.54 -9.20
N LEU A 112 -7.85 -20.13 -8.92
CA LEU A 112 -6.66 -20.89 -9.26
C LEU A 112 -5.89 -21.33 -8.02
N ARG A 113 -5.29 -22.52 -8.07
CA ARG A 113 -4.23 -22.94 -7.15
C ARG A 113 -2.87 -22.46 -7.62
N TRP A 114 -1.90 -22.35 -6.73
CA TRP A 114 -0.55 -21.89 -7.09
C TRP A 114 0.16 -22.83 -8.07
N GLU A 115 -0.04 -24.15 -7.96
CA GLU A 115 0.50 -25.12 -8.91
C GLU A 115 -0.12 -24.96 -10.30
N GLU A 116 -1.42 -24.62 -10.35
CA GLU A 116 -2.12 -24.37 -11.61
C GLU A 116 -1.59 -23.09 -12.26
N VAL A 117 -1.42 -22.01 -11.49
CA VAL A 117 -0.80 -20.76 -11.97
C VAL A 117 0.61 -21.00 -12.51
N GLU A 118 1.44 -21.77 -11.81
CA GLU A 118 2.80 -22.07 -12.27
C GLU A 118 2.77 -22.79 -13.63
N ILE A 119 1.94 -23.83 -13.77
CA ILE A 119 1.79 -24.57 -15.03
C ILE A 119 1.30 -23.64 -16.15
N ILE A 120 0.28 -22.83 -15.89
CA ILE A 120 -0.29 -21.89 -16.87
C ILE A 120 0.78 -20.90 -17.35
N CYS A 121 1.51 -20.26 -16.44
CA CYS A 121 2.53 -19.30 -16.82
C CYS A 121 3.69 -19.94 -17.58
N ARG A 122 4.11 -21.16 -17.20
CA ARG A 122 5.15 -21.89 -17.93
C ARG A 122 4.70 -22.25 -19.34
N ALA A 123 3.47 -22.73 -19.49
CA ALA A 123 2.91 -23.08 -20.79
C ALA A 123 2.80 -21.85 -21.70
N ALA A 124 2.31 -20.72 -21.16
CA ALA A 124 2.23 -19.46 -21.88
C ALA A 124 3.62 -18.98 -22.33
N ALA A 125 4.62 -19.00 -21.44
CA ALA A 125 6.00 -18.63 -21.77
C ALA A 125 6.63 -19.55 -22.82
N HIS A 126 6.30 -20.85 -22.78
CA HIS A 126 6.76 -21.83 -23.76
C HIS A 126 6.20 -21.53 -25.16
N LEU A 127 4.91 -21.23 -25.24
CA LEU A 127 4.18 -20.99 -26.50
C LEU A 127 4.33 -19.58 -27.06
N GLU A 128 4.70 -18.60 -26.23
CA GLU A 128 4.96 -17.23 -26.67
C GLU A 128 6.07 -17.21 -27.74
N THR A 129 5.78 -16.64 -28.90
CA THR A 129 6.71 -16.63 -30.04
C THR A 129 7.48 -15.32 -30.15
N ASP A 130 6.92 -14.24 -29.61
CA ASP A 130 7.61 -12.96 -29.54
C ASP A 130 8.65 -13.01 -28.41
N VAL A 131 9.93 -12.87 -28.78
CA VAL A 131 11.06 -12.93 -27.86
C VAL A 131 11.08 -11.71 -26.92
N ASP A 132 10.51 -10.59 -27.37
CA ASP A 132 10.44 -9.35 -26.61
C ASP A 132 9.14 -9.26 -25.79
N SER A 133 8.23 -10.24 -25.91
CA SER A 133 6.99 -10.28 -25.13
C SER A 133 7.30 -10.43 -23.63
N PRO A 134 6.70 -9.59 -22.76
CA PRO A 134 6.78 -9.74 -21.31
C PRO A 134 6.26 -11.08 -20.78
N LEU A 135 5.43 -11.78 -21.56
CA LEU A 135 4.89 -13.10 -21.21
C LEU A 135 5.87 -14.24 -21.54
N LYS A 136 6.97 -13.97 -22.26
CA LYS A 136 7.97 -14.98 -22.66
C LYS A 136 8.77 -15.54 -21.48
N LYS A 137 8.79 -14.83 -20.34
CA LYS A 137 9.54 -15.20 -19.14
C LYS A 137 8.62 -15.76 -18.05
N HIS A 138 9.07 -16.84 -17.41
CA HIS A 138 8.50 -17.34 -16.17
C HIS A 138 9.61 -17.70 -15.17
N PRO A 139 9.55 -17.22 -13.91
CA PRO A 139 8.60 -16.24 -13.36
C PRO A 139 8.71 -14.86 -14.02
N GLY A 140 7.62 -14.11 -14.07
CA GLY A 140 7.56 -12.83 -14.79
C GLY A 140 6.18 -12.19 -14.74
N VAL A 141 5.88 -11.33 -15.72
CA VAL A 141 4.61 -10.57 -15.79
C VAL A 141 3.39 -11.47 -15.68
N GLY A 142 3.39 -12.63 -16.35
CA GLY A 142 2.25 -13.55 -16.29
C GLY A 142 1.93 -14.02 -14.88
N LEU A 143 2.95 -14.24 -14.04
CA LEU A 143 2.75 -14.63 -12.63
C LEU A 143 2.16 -13.48 -11.81
N LEU A 144 2.63 -12.24 -12.03
CA LEU A 144 2.12 -11.04 -11.34
C LEU A 144 0.66 -10.72 -11.71
N LEU A 145 0.26 -11.02 -12.95
CA LEU A 145 -1.12 -10.87 -13.38
C LEU A 145 -2.00 -11.95 -12.73
N LEU A 146 -1.59 -13.22 -12.84
CA LEU A 146 -2.41 -14.35 -12.40
C LEU A 146 -2.46 -14.57 -10.88
N MET A 147 -1.49 -14.04 -10.11
CA MET A 147 -1.57 -14.07 -8.64
C MET A 147 -2.81 -13.37 -8.06
N ARG A 148 -3.55 -12.60 -8.88
CA ARG A 148 -4.87 -12.06 -8.51
C ARG A 148 -5.83 -13.17 -8.04
N TRP A 149 -5.80 -14.27 -8.77
CA TRP A 149 -6.83 -15.30 -8.77
C TRP A 149 -6.42 -16.51 -7.92
N ALA A 150 -5.21 -16.47 -7.33
CA ALA A 150 -4.61 -17.53 -6.54
C ALA A 150 -4.33 -17.08 -5.10
N PRO A 151 -5.24 -17.35 -4.14
CA PRO A 151 -4.97 -17.12 -2.74
C PRO A 151 -3.89 -18.08 -2.24
N ILE A 152 -2.99 -17.60 -1.38
CA ILE A 152 -2.09 -18.45 -0.60
C ILE A 152 -2.91 -19.04 0.56
N CYS A 153 -3.02 -20.36 0.57
CA CYS A 153 -3.88 -21.16 1.42
C CYS A 153 -3.09 -22.06 2.38
N LEU A 154 -3.81 -22.65 3.34
CA LEU A 154 -3.27 -23.66 4.24
C LEU A 154 -2.85 -24.89 3.44
N GLY A 155 -1.57 -25.24 3.52
CA GLY A 155 -0.97 -26.36 2.79
C GLY A 155 0.00 -25.95 1.68
N ASP A 156 -0.04 -24.69 1.25
CA ASP A 156 0.84 -24.18 0.20
C ASP A 156 2.30 -24.04 0.68
N ASP A 157 3.27 -24.24 -0.23
CA ASP A 157 4.69 -23.91 0.01
C ASP A 157 4.91 -22.40 -0.15
N VAL A 158 4.58 -21.67 0.91
CA VAL A 158 4.61 -20.19 0.89
C VAL A 158 6.00 -19.63 0.66
N ASP A 159 7.05 -20.30 1.15
CA ASP A 159 8.43 -19.87 0.90
C ASP A 159 8.77 -19.98 -0.60
N ARG A 160 8.26 -21.01 -1.30
CA ARG A 160 8.42 -21.14 -2.77
C ARG A 160 7.63 -20.07 -3.50
N ILE A 161 6.37 -19.86 -3.12
CA ILE A 161 5.50 -18.84 -3.74
C ILE A 161 6.12 -17.44 -3.58
N ALA A 162 6.56 -17.09 -2.38
CA ALA A 162 7.20 -15.82 -2.10
C ALA A 162 8.46 -15.63 -2.96
N ALA A 163 9.34 -16.64 -3.04
CA ALA A 163 10.52 -16.57 -3.89
C ALA A 163 10.19 -16.43 -5.38
N MET A 164 9.17 -17.13 -5.89
CA MET A 164 8.71 -16.98 -7.28
C MET A 164 8.19 -15.56 -7.54
N LEU A 165 7.42 -15.00 -6.61
CA LEU A 165 6.88 -13.65 -6.72
C LEU A 165 8.00 -12.61 -6.65
N GLU A 166 8.97 -12.74 -5.75
CA GLU A 166 10.14 -11.85 -5.70
C GLU A 166 10.87 -11.80 -7.05
N VAL A 167 11.15 -12.96 -7.65
CA VAL A 167 11.74 -13.03 -9.01
C VAL A 167 10.82 -12.37 -10.04
N ALA A 168 9.51 -12.65 -10.01
CA ALA A 168 8.56 -12.07 -10.95
C ALA A 168 8.44 -10.54 -10.82
N PHE A 169 8.54 -9.98 -9.61
CA PHE A 169 8.57 -8.54 -9.39
C PHE A 169 9.87 -7.91 -9.92
N TRP A 170 11.01 -8.58 -9.75
CA TRP A 170 12.28 -8.09 -10.28
C TRP A 170 12.34 -8.14 -11.81
N GLU A 171 12.01 -9.28 -12.39
CA GLU A 171 12.10 -9.51 -13.84
C GLU A 171 10.92 -8.90 -14.61
N GLY A 172 9.72 -8.94 -14.05
CA GLY A 172 8.47 -8.56 -14.72
C GLY A 172 8.07 -7.10 -14.50
N ALA A 173 8.21 -6.58 -13.27
CA ALA A 173 7.87 -5.20 -12.96
C ALA A 173 9.06 -4.23 -13.08
N GLY A 174 10.21 -4.69 -13.57
CA GLY A 174 11.39 -3.86 -13.82
C GLY A 174 12.01 -3.26 -12.55
N GLY A 175 11.84 -3.92 -11.41
CA GLY A 175 12.43 -3.48 -10.14
C GLY A 175 11.85 -2.21 -9.52
N VAL A 176 10.64 -1.82 -9.93
CA VAL A 176 9.97 -0.61 -9.40
C VAL A 176 9.42 -0.75 -7.98
N PHE A 177 9.47 -1.96 -7.42
CA PHE A 177 8.99 -2.28 -6.08
C PHE A 177 10.16 -2.58 -5.14
N SER A 178 10.07 -2.12 -3.90
CA SER A 178 10.99 -2.56 -2.85
C SER A 178 10.63 -3.96 -2.36
N LEU A 179 11.57 -4.69 -1.75
CA LEU A 179 11.29 -5.99 -1.13
C LEU A 179 10.12 -5.93 -0.14
N ARG A 180 10.02 -4.81 0.57
CA ARG A 180 8.91 -4.52 1.48
C ARG A 180 7.57 -4.46 0.74
N ASP A 181 7.49 -3.70 -0.37
CA ASP A 181 6.27 -3.64 -1.17
C ASP A 181 5.87 -5.05 -1.63
N ILE A 182 6.83 -5.84 -2.12
CA ILE A 182 6.61 -7.22 -2.56
C ILE A 182 6.00 -8.05 -1.44
N HIS A 183 6.57 -7.97 -0.22
CA HIS A 183 6.05 -8.69 0.94
C HIS A 183 4.65 -8.23 1.35
N GLU A 184 4.34 -6.94 1.21
CA GLU A 184 2.98 -6.42 1.42
C GLU A 184 2.00 -6.99 0.38
N TYR A 185 2.40 -7.09 -0.89
CA TYR A 185 1.58 -7.73 -1.94
C TYR A 185 1.34 -9.21 -1.67
N ILE A 186 2.37 -9.94 -1.23
CA ILE A 186 2.23 -11.35 -0.82
C ILE A 186 1.26 -11.45 0.36
N ALA A 187 1.40 -10.59 1.37
CA ALA A 187 0.54 -10.60 2.56
C ALA A 187 -0.92 -10.34 2.23
N MET A 188 -1.22 -9.47 1.26
CA MET A 188 -2.59 -9.22 0.76
C MET A 188 -3.21 -10.42 0.02
N ARG A 189 -2.42 -11.44 -0.29
CA ARG A 189 -2.89 -12.70 -0.90
C ARG A 189 -2.75 -13.89 0.02
N ASP A 190 -2.28 -13.69 1.24
CA ASP A 190 -2.13 -14.73 2.25
C ASP A 190 -3.39 -14.86 3.11
N PHE A 191 -4.19 -15.88 2.80
CA PHE A 191 -5.45 -16.18 3.47
C PHE A 191 -5.34 -17.39 4.41
N ARG A 192 -4.11 -17.83 4.73
CA ARG A 192 -3.89 -18.91 5.70
C ARG A 192 -4.48 -18.59 7.08
N ASP A 193 -4.28 -17.36 7.55
CA ASP A 193 -4.86 -16.87 8.81
C ASP A 193 -6.40 -16.80 8.76
N ALA A 194 -6.97 -16.64 7.56
CA ALA A 194 -8.40 -16.72 7.33
C ALA A 194 -8.90 -18.17 7.17
N GLY A 195 -8.04 -19.18 7.34
CA GLY A 195 -8.41 -20.59 7.24
C GLY A 195 -8.64 -21.10 5.82
N PHE A 196 -8.23 -20.38 4.78
CA PHE A 196 -8.51 -20.80 3.40
C PHE A 196 -7.73 -22.07 3.07
N ARG A 197 -8.39 -23.04 2.44
CA ARG A 197 -7.80 -24.35 2.13
C ARG A 197 -8.38 -24.92 0.84
N TRP A 198 -7.49 -25.34 -0.05
CA TRP A 198 -7.85 -26.19 -1.18
C TRP A 198 -8.02 -27.64 -0.74
N THR A 199 -9.15 -28.24 -1.09
CA THR A 199 -9.44 -29.65 -0.83
C THR A 199 -9.76 -30.36 -2.13
N TYR A 200 -9.18 -31.54 -2.33
CA TYR A 200 -9.50 -32.38 -3.47
C TYR A 200 -10.65 -33.32 -3.11
N ASP A 201 -11.75 -33.24 -3.86
CA ASP A 201 -12.84 -34.20 -3.81
C ASP A 201 -12.50 -35.36 -4.76
N GLU A 202 -12.03 -36.47 -4.20
CA GLU A 202 -11.69 -37.69 -4.96
C GLU A 202 -12.89 -38.28 -5.72
N ALA A 203 -14.11 -38.16 -5.17
CA ALA A 203 -15.30 -38.73 -5.81
C ALA A 203 -15.70 -37.95 -7.05
N LYS A 204 -15.55 -36.62 -7.01
CA LYS A 204 -15.87 -35.71 -8.12
C LYS A 204 -14.64 -35.33 -8.95
N LYS A 205 -13.45 -35.77 -8.55
CA LYS A 205 -12.15 -35.49 -9.18
C LYS A 205 -11.88 -34.00 -9.40
N ARG A 206 -12.26 -33.16 -8.43
CA ARG A 206 -12.17 -31.70 -8.55
C ARG A 206 -11.59 -31.06 -7.29
N TRP A 207 -10.98 -29.89 -7.45
CA TRP A 207 -10.53 -29.07 -6.33
C TRP A 207 -11.58 -28.04 -5.97
N THR A 208 -11.83 -27.91 -4.67
CA THR A 208 -12.72 -26.89 -4.12
C THR A 208 -11.97 -26.03 -3.11
N LEU A 209 -12.27 -24.73 -3.10
CA LEU A 209 -11.78 -23.82 -2.07
C LEU A 209 -12.81 -23.74 -0.95
N GLY A 210 -12.35 -23.99 0.27
CA GLY A 210 -13.14 -23.84 1.48
C GLY A 210 -12.41 -23.03 2.54
N GLN A 211 -13.10 -22.83 3.66
CA GLN A 211 -12.58 -22.21 4.86
C GLN A 211 -12.64 -23.23 5.99
N ASP A 212 -11.58 -23.31 6.79
CA ASP A 212 -11.50 -24.20 7.95
C ASP A 212 -12.63 -23.88 8.96
N GLU A 213 -13.38 -24.90 9.38
CA GLU A 213 -14.55 -24.74 10.27
C GLU A 213 -14.15 -24.18 11.64
N ASP A 214 -12.92 -24.43 12.07
CA ASP A 214 -12.38 -23.95 13.35
C ASP A 214 -11.93 -22.48 13.31
N THR A 215 -11.96 -21.84 12.14
CA THR A 215 -11.51 -20.44 12.02
C THR A 215 -12.61 -19.46 12.41
N THR A 216 -12.25 -18.41 13.15
CA THR A 216 -13.17 -17.33 13.53
C THR A 216 -13.14 -16.14 12.56
N SER A 217 -12.47 -16.29 11.42
CA SER A 217 -12.33 -15.23 10.42
C SER A 217 -13.68 -14.89 9.79
N GLU A 218 -14.01 -13.59 9.76
CA GLU A 218 -15.20 -13.09 9.06
C GLU A 218 -14.97 -12.91 7.55
N VAL A 219 -13.76 -13.20 7.04
CA VAL A 219 -13.45 -13.05 5.61
C VAL A 219 -14.15 -14.15 4.82
N PRO A 220 -15.14 -13.84 3.96
CA PRO A 220 -15.86 -14.84 3.20
C PRO A 220 -14.99 -15.42 2.08
N VAL A 221 -15.18 -16.70 1.77
CA VAL A 221 -14.61 -17.31 0.57
C VAL A 221 -15.48 -16.94 -0.63
N TYR A 222 -14.93 -16.13 -1.54
CA TYR A 222 -15.55 -15.84 -2.83
C TYR A 222 -14.86 -16.69 -3.91
N SER A 223 -15.54 -17.70 -4.44
CA SER A 223 -14.94 -18.58 -5.45
C SER A 223 -16.01 -19.24 -6.29
N CYS A 224 -15.74 -19.42 -7.57
CA CYS A 224 -16.57 -20.30 -8.41
C CYS A 224 -16.28 -21.79 -8.17
N ARG A 225 -15.25 -22.11 -7.38
CA ARG A 225 -14.86 -23.47 -6.97
C ARG A 225 -15.30 -23.76 -5.53
N THR A 226 -16.43 -23.21 -5.11
CA THR A 226 -17.12 -23.59 -3.87
C THR A 226 -17.88 -24.91 -4.07
N GLY A 227 -18.44 -25.47 -2.98
CA GLY A 227 -19.20 -26.72 -3.02
C GLY A 227 -20.44 -26.72 -3.94
N ASP A 228 -21.23 -27.80 -3.84
CA ASP A 228 -22.25 -28.21 -4.83
C ASP A 228 -23.33 -27.18 -5.21
N GLU A 229 -23.56 -26.15 -4.41
CA GLU A 229 -24.70 -25.25 -4.59
C GLU A 229 -24.51 -24.20 -5.71
N TYR A 230 -23.26 -23.89 -6.10
CA TYR A 230 -22.95 -22.83 -7.06
C TYR A 230 -21.78 -23.15 -8.00
N ASP A 231 -21.50 -24.44 -8.22
CA ASP A 231 -20.36 -24.85 -9.04
C ASP A 231 -20.64 -24.65 -10.54
N ARG A 232 -20.24 -23.47 -11.04
CA ARG A 232 -20.26 -23.12 -12.47
C ARG A 232 -18.89 -23.30 -13.13
N PHE A 233 -17.90 -23.80 -12.39
CA PHE A 233 -16.55 -23.93 -12.88
C PHE A 233 -16.42 -25.17 -13.77
N PRO A 234 -15.81 -25.06 -14.97
CA PRO A 234 -15.68 -26.19 -15.90
C PRO A 234 -14.52 -27.11 -15.47
N HIS A 235 -14.72 -27.89 -14.41
CA HIS A 235 -13.64 -28.66 -13.76
C HIS A 235 -13.00 -29.70 -14.66
N ASP A 236 -13.80 -30.39 -15.48
CA ASP A 236 -13.28 -31.46 -16.33
C ASP A 236 -12.44 -30.89 -17.47
N GLU A 237 -12.96 -29.88 -18.17
CA GLU A 237 -12.28 -29.17 -19.25
C GLU A 237 -11.01 -28.48 -18.73
N PHE A 238 -11.10 -27.78 -17.59
CA PHE A 238 -9.94 -27.13 -16.98
C PHE A 238 -8.85 -28.12 -16.58
N ARG A 239 -9.24 -29.29 -16.03
CA ARG A 239 -8.29 -30.36 -15.65
C ARG A 239 -7.60 -30.94 -16.87
N GLU A 240 -8.35 -31.20 -17.95
CA GLU A 240 -7.79 -31.73 -19.20
C GLU A 240 -6.81 -30.74 -19.84
N MET A 241 -7.20 -29.47 -19.92
CA MET A 241 -6.36 -28.38 -20.40
C MET A 241 -5.06 -28.25 -19.59
N LEU A 242 -5.14 -28.29 -18.25
CA LEU A 242 -3.96 -28.26 -17.38
C LEU A 242 -3.07 -29.49 -17.53
N ALA A 243 -3.65 -30.68 -17.75
CA ALA A 243 -2.88 -31.90 -17.95
C ALA A 243 -2.04 -31.84 -19.24
N GLN A 244 -2.60 -31.27 -20.31
CA GLN A 244 -1.87 -31.03 -21.55
C GLN A 244 -0.76 -29.99 -21.39
N ALA A 245 -1.07 -28.87 -20.71
CA ALA A 245 -0.09 -27.83 -20.40
C ALA A 245 1.08 -28.39 -19.57
N ALA A 246 0.77 -29.21 -18.54
CA ALA A 246 1.78 -29.86 -17.70
C ALA A 246 2.67 -30.83 -18.49
N GLU A 247 2.08 -31.63 -19.39
CA GLU A 247 2.81 -32.56 -20.25
C GLU A 247 3.76 -31.82 -21.22
N MET A 248 3.35 -30.65 -21.72
CA MET A 248 4.18 -29.81 -22.59
C MET A 248 5.41 -29.27 -21.86
N VAL A 249 5.25 -28.76 -20.63
CA VAL A 249 6.34 -28.13 -19.86
C VAL A 249 7.08 -29.11 -18.94
N LYS A 250 6.76 -30.41 -18.97
CA LYS A 250 7.36 -31.40 -18.05
C LYS A 250 8.88 -31.51 -18.14
N ASN A 251 9.43 -31.21 -19.32
CA ASN A 251 10.86 -31.28 -19.61
C ASN A 251 11.56 -29.92 -19.47
N ASP A 252 10.78 -28.85 -19.29
CA ASP A 252 11.35 -27.54 -19.05
C ASP A 252 12.08 -27.55 -17.70
N PRO A 253 13.24 -26.88 -17.59
CA PRO A 253 13.97 -26.84 -16.34
C PRO A 253 13.07 -26.29 -15.22
N PRO A 254 13.20 -26.80 -13.99
CA PRO A 254 12.52 -26.21 -12.85
C PRO A 254 12.94 -24.75 -12.73
N VAL A 255 12.00 -23.90 -12.27
CA VAL A 255 12.30 -22.50 -11.99
C VAL A 255 13.49 -22.42 -11.03
N GLU A 256 14.58 -21.83 -11.50
CA GLU A 256 15.73 -21.51 -10.66
C GLU A 256 15.35 -20.35 -9.75
N LEU A 257 14.98 -20.68 -8.52
CA LEU A 257 14.77 -19.69 -7.48
C LEU A 257 16.12 -19.35 -6.84
N PRO A 258 16.35 -18.07 -6.47
CA PRO A 258 17.56 -17.71 -5.74
C PRO A 258 17.69 -18.61 -4.51
N PRO A 259 18.93 -19.06 -4.18
CA PRO A 259 19.14 -19.94 -3.06
C PRO A 259 18.55 -19.29 -1.81
N ARG A 260 17.68 -20.04 -1.12
CA ARG A 260 17.12 -19.60 0.17
C ARG A 260 18.30 -19.34 1.09
N ASP A 261 18.54 -18.07 1.41
CA ASP A 261 19.48 -17.74 2.46
C ASP A 261 18.91 -18.35 3.76
N PRO A 262 19.59 -19.32 4.38
CA PRO A 262 19.09 -19.98 5.58
C PRO A 262 18.98 -19.02 6.77
N GLU A 263 19.66 -17.87 6.72
CA GLU A 263 19.53 -16.78 7.69
C GLU A 263 18.51 -15.71 7.28
N ALA A 264 18.20 -15.59 5.98
CA ALA A 264 17.05 -14.81 5.54
C ALA A 264 15.80 -15.43 6.15
N ARG A 265 15.11 -14.63 6.96
CA ARG A 265 13.89 -15.03 7.63
C ARG A 265 12.98 -15.64 6.58
N ARG A 266 12.60 -16.92 6.75
CA ARG A 266 11.46 -17.53 6.04
C ARG A 266 10.34 -16.51 5.98
N TYR A 267 9.53 -16.54 4.92
CA TYR A 267 8.35 -15.69 4.87
C TYR A 267 7.44 -16.10 6.04
N CYS A 268 7.63 -15.41 7.15
CA CYS A 268 7.02 -15.69 8.42
C CYS A 268 6.16 -14.48 8.66
N ARG A 269 4.99 -14.50 8.01
CA ARG A 269 3.87 -13.72 8.49
C ARG A 269 3.62 -14.24 9.90
N LYS A 270 4.01 -13.47 10.92
CA LYS A 270 3.46 -13.70 12.25
C LYS A 270 1.94 -13.66 12.07
N PRO A 271 1.18 -14.65 12.59
CA PRO A 271 -0.27 -14.61 12.54
C PRO A 271 -0.71 -13.23 13.00
N GLN A 272 -1.19 -12.42 12.06
CA GLN A 272 -1.68 -11.10 12.41
C GLN A 272 -3.11 -11.37 12.82
N ALA A 273 -3.37 -11.61 14.12
CA ALA A 273 -4.74 -11.42 14.55
C ALA A 273 -5.03 -9.93 14.36
N ALA A 274 -5.78 -9.65 13.30
CA ALA A 274 -6.11 -8.31 12.88
C ALA A 274 -7.28 -7.87 13.74
N TYR A 275 -7.10 -6.79 14.49
CA TYR A 275 -8.26 -6.07 14.96
C TYR A 275 -8.83 -5.32 13.78
N SER A 276 -9.96 -5.81 13.26
CA SER A 276 -10.81 -4.98 12.40
C SER A 276 -11.54 -4.01 13.31
N LEU A 277 -11.09 -2.77 13.30
CA LEU A 277 -11.67 -1.69 14.07
C LEU A 277 -12.50 -0.80 13.14
N GLU A 278 -13.74 -0.56 13.51
CA GLU A 278 -14.61 0.42 12.87
C GLU A 278 -14.41 1.78 13.54
N LEU A 279 -13.81 2.72 12.82
CA LEU A 279 -13.84 4.13 13.18
C LEU A 279 -15.13 4.75 12.65
N ARG A 280 -16.00 5.19 13.57
CA ARG A 280 -17.24 5.89 13.23
C ARG A 280 -17.06 7.39 13.36
N ILE A 281 -17.17 8.11 12.25
CA ILE A 281 -17.20 9.57 12.23
C ILE A 281 -18.68 9.98 12.12
N SER A 282 -19.27 10.43 13.23
CA SER A 282 -20.73 10.67 13.30
C SER A 282 -21.16 12.10 13.00
N GLU A 283 -20.20 13.02 12.86
CA GLU A 283 -20.42 14.38 12.38
C GLU A 283 -19.41 14.70 11.26
N PRO A 284 -19.78 15.49 10.24
CA PRO A 284 -18.84 15.91 9.21
C PRO A 284 -17.65 16.64 9.83
N LEU A 285 -16.44 16.34 9.35
CA LEU A 285 -15.23 17.04 9.76
C LEU A 285 -15.40 18.55 9.51
N ARG A 286 -15.37 19.34 10.58
CA ARG A 286 -15.75 20.77 10.54
C ARG A 286 -14.77 21.65 9.77
N THR A 287 -13.58 21.14 9.42
CA THR A 287 -12.52 21.91 8.77
C THR A 287 -11.67 21.05 7.82
N ILE A 288 -11.76 21.37 6.52
CA ILE A 288 -10.77 21.22 5.43
C ILE A 288 -10.30 19.80 5.05
N THR A 289 -10.60 18.74 5.79
CA THR A 289 -10.32 17.37 5.31
C THR A 289 -11.60 16.61 5.00
N ASP A 290 -11.69 16.16 3.75
CA ASP A 290 -12.59 15.08 3.35
C ASP A 290 -12.28 13.85 4.23
N GLU A 291 -13.31 13.11 4.62
CA GLU A 291 -13.16 11.84 5.36
C GLU A 291 -12.28 10.85 4.59
N ALA A 292 -12.32 10.91 3.26
CA ALA A 292 -11.39 10.18 2.39
C ALA A 292 -9.93 10.55 2.68
N ALA A 293 -9.63 11.83 2.87
CA ALA A 293 -8.28 12.28 3.21
C ALA A 293 -7.83 11.77 4.58
N VAL A 294 -8.73 11.72 5.57
CA VAL A 294 -8.40 11.14 6.89
C VAL A 294 -8.15 9.64 6.79
N ALA A 295 -9.02 8.89 6.12
CA ALA A 295 -8.85 7.44 5.91
C ALA A 295 -7.53 7.13 5.20
N ASN A 296 -7.23 7.84 4.11
CA ASN A 296 -5.99 7.68 3.36
C ASN A 296 -4.75 8.06 4.16
N THR A 297 -4.84 9.10 5.00
CA THR A 297 -3.74 9.49 5.89
C THR A 297 -3.48 8.43 6.95
N ILE A 298 -4.54 7.87 7.54
CA ILE A 298 -4.44 6.75 8.50
C ILE A 298 -3.80 5.54 7.82
N ASP A 299 -4.29 5.15 6.64
CA ASP A 299 -3.74 4.00 5.90
C ASP A 299 -2.25 4.20 5.59
N LEU A 300 -1.89 5.35 5.03
CA LEU A 300 -0.51 5.67 4.68
C LEU A 300 0.41 5.63 5.90
N ALA A 301 -0.02 6.20 7.04
CA ALA A 301 0.79 6.24 8.25
C ALA A 301 0.93 4.87 8.91
N LEU A 302 -0.16 4.10 8.99
CA LEU A 302 -0.14 2.74 9.53
C LEU A 302 0.74 1.83 8.67
N ARG A 303 0.57 1.90 7.34
CA ARG A 303 1.43 1.18 6.40
C ARG A 303 2.86 1.62 6.59
N ALA A 304 3.20 2.90 6.49
CA ALA A 304 4.58 3.40 6.62
C ALA A 304 5.29 2.85 7.87
N CYS A 305 4.58 2.73 9.00
CA CYS A 305 5.10 2.23 10.26
C CYS A 305 5.08 0.70 10.43
N GLY A 306 4.47 -0.05 9.50
CA GLY A 306 4.27 -1.51 9.60
C GLY A 306 3.22 -1.91 10.64
N LEU A 307 2.30 -0.99 10.97
CA LEU A 307 1.35 -1.10 12.08
C LEU A 307 -0.04 -1.58 11.64
N GLY A 308 -0.32 -1.60 10.34
CA GLY A 308 -1.63 -1.98 9.82
C GLY A 308 -1.96 -1.29 8.50
N SER A 309 -3.26 -1.25 8.20
CA SER A 309 -3.86 -0.53 7.07
C SER A 309 -5.20 0.07 7.48
N ALA A 310 -5.70 1.01 6.70
CA ALA A 310 -7.06 1.50 6.79
C ALA A 310 -7.70 1.55 5.41
N SER A 311 -9.02 1.37 5.37
CA SER A 311 -9.80 1.44 4.14
C SER A 311 -11.12 2.13 4.44
N ARG A 312 -11.64 2.88 3.48
CA ARG A 312 -13.00 3.40 3.58
C ARG A 312 -13.99 2.24 3.45
N GLY A 313 -14.88 2.08 4.42
CA GLY A 313 -15.94 1.08 4.41
C GLY A 313 -17.31 1.75 4.28
N GLY A 314 -18.01 1.51 3.18
CA GLY A 314 -19.42 1.87 3.07
C GLY A 314 -20.29 0.70 3.50
N MET A 315 -20.78 0.66 4.74
CA MET A 315 -21.78 -0.35 5.11
C MET A 315 -23.15 0.16 4.68
N MET A 316 -23.72 -0.35 3.58
CA MET A 316 -25.11 -0.06 3.23
C MET A 316 -26.03 -0.65 4.30
N SER A 317 -26.52 0.17 5.24
CA SER A 317 -27.59 -0.26 6.13
C SER A 317 -28.90 -0.36 5.32
N CYS A 318 -29.62 -1.47 5.43
CA CYS A 318 -30.88 -1.72 4.73
C CYS A 318 -32.07 -0.81 5.16
N GLY A 319 -31.81 0.39 5.69
CA GLY A 319 -32.81 1.25 6.34
C GLY A 319 -32.94 2.68 5.82
N GLY A 320 -32.24 3.08 4.76
CA GLY A 320 -32.43 4.39 4.11
C GLY A 320 -32.01 5.64 4.92
N SER A 321 -31.49 5.49 6.13
CA SER A 321 -30.80 6.58 6.83
C SER A 321 -29.36 6.69 6.31
N LYS A 322 -28.90 7.90 5.98
CA LYS A 322 -27.49 8.18 5.67
C LYS A 322 -26.60 7.51 6.70
N THR A 323 -25.86 6.51 6.26
CA THR A 323 -24.89 5.77 7.07
C THR A 323 -23.78 6.74 7.45
N ALA A 324 -23.40 6.75 8.73
CA ALA A 324 -22.16 7.40 9.13
C ALA A 324 -21.03 6.77 8.31
N ASP A 325 -20.18 7.59 7.70
CA ASP A 325 -19.01 7.12 6.99
C ASP A 325 -18.11 6.35 7.99
N LEU A 326 -17.81 5.10 7.62
CA LEU A 326 -17.02 4.17 8.43
C LEU A 326 -15.63 4.07 7.79
N VAL A 327 -14.61 4.26 8.60
CA VAL A 327 -13.24 3.90 8.22
C VAL A 327 -12.93 2.57 8.89
N GLY A 328 -12.75 1.52 8.09
CA GLY A 328 -12.24 0.24 8.56
C GLY A 328 -10.74 0.38 8.79
N VAL A 329 -10.27 0.04 9.98
CA VAL A 329 -8.86 0.11 10.36
C VAL A 329 -8.43 -1.28 10.79
N SER A 330 -7.46 -1.87 10.08
CA SER A 330 -6.89 -3.17 10.40
C SER A 330 -5.55 -2.96 11.09
N LEU A 331 -5.45 -3.32 12.37
CA LEU A 331 -4.24 -3.09 13.17
C LEU A 331 -3.47 -4.38 13.46
N ASN A 332 -2.14 -4.26 13.48
CA ASN A 332 -1.23 -5.30 13.94
C ASN A 332 -1.26 -5.41 15.47
N LEU A 333 -1.56 -6.61 15.98
CA LEU A 333 -1.64 -6.93 17.40
C LEU A 333 -0.38 -6.62 18.21
N ASP A 334 0.79 -6.93 17.65
CA ASP A 334 2.06 -6.83 18.36
C ASP A 334 2.39 -5.37 18.75
N GLU A 335 1.80 -4.40 18.06
CA GLU A 335 2.02 -2.97 18.26
C GLU A 335 0.68 -2.18 18.33
N ILE A 336 -0.39 -2.80 18.86
CA ILE A 336 -1.73 -2.19 18.86
C ILE A 336 -1.77 -0.81 19.52
N ASP A 337 -1.11 -0.63 20.67
CA ASP A 337 -1.08 0.66 21.37
C ASP A 337 -0.45 1.75 20.50
N ARG A 338 0.65 1.42 19.81
CA ARG A 338 1.35 2.33 18.89
C ARG A 338 0.50 2.64 17.66
N ALA A 339 -0.20 1.64 17.13
CA ALA A 339 -1.08 1.81 15.99
C ALA A 339 -2.30 2.68 16.36
N VAL A 340 -2.87 2.48 17.55
CA VAL A 340 -3.91 3.33 18.13
C VAL A 340 -3.39 4.76 18.28
N ASP A 341 -2.16 4.97 18.74
CA ASP A 341 -1.58 6.32 18.87
C ASP A 341 -1.37 7.02 17.51
N VAL A 342 -0.98 6.30 16.47
CA VAL A 342 -0.92 6.85 15.09
C VAL A 342 -2.30 7.31 14.63
N VAL A 343 -3.31 6.44 14.75
CA VAL A 343 -4.71 6.77 14.40
C VAL A 343 -5.17 7.99 15.21
N ARG A 344 -4.87 8.00 16.50
CA ARG A 344 -5.22 9.05 17.45
C ARG A 344 -4.67 10.41 17.06
N ASP A 345 -3.40 10.46 16.67
CA ASP A 345 -2.74 11.69 16.26
C ASP A 345 -3.29 12.23 14.94
N ILE A 346 -3.62 11.34 13.99
CA ILE A 346 -4.22 11.73 12.72
C ILE A 346 -5.66 12.24 12.92
N LEU A 347 -6.43 11.63 13.82
CA LEU A 347 -7.77 12.12 14.15
C LEU A 347 -7.75 13.47 14.87
N ARG A 348 -6.82 13.68 15.80
CA ARG A 348 -6.58 15.01 16.41
C ARG A 348 -6.23 16.04 15.34
N TRP A 349 -5.35 15.67 14.42
CA TRP A 349 -4.90 16.49 13.31
C TRP A 349 -6.06 16.90 12.39
N GLY A 350 -6.88 15.93 11.97
CA GLY A 350 -8.08 16.15 11.16
C GLY A 350 -9.23 16.83 11.92
N ARG A 351 -9.04 17.19 13.19
CA ARG A 351 -10.06 17.73 14.11
C ARG A 351 -11.32 16.88 14.10
N ALA A 352 -11.13 15.57 14.15
CA ALA A 352 -12.21 14.61 14.18
C ALA A 352 -13.15 14.91 15.36
N PRO A 353 -14.48 14.82 15.18
CA PRO A 353 -15.43 15.12 16.24
C PRO A 353 -15.21 14.18 17.44
N GLU A 354 -15.57 14.66 18.64
CA GLU A 354 -15.42 13.89 19.88
C GLU A 354 -16.22 12.57 19.88
N SER A 355 -17.21 12.49 19.00
CA SER A 355 -18.01 11.31 18.75
C SER A 355 -17.29 10.22 17.95
N CYS A 356 -16.07 10.49 17.48
CA CYS A 356 -15.21 9.48 16.84
C CYS A 356 -14.84 8.38 17.81
N ALA A 357 -15.36 7.19 17.55
CA ALA A 357 -15.09 6.00 18.34
C ALA A 357 -14.55 4.90 17.43
N MET A 358 -13.55 4.18 17.92
CA MET A 358 -13.00 3.00 17.29
C MET A 358 -13.57 1.76 17.99
N ARG A 359 -14.22 0.86 17.25
CA ARG A 359 -14.89 -0.32 17.80
C ARG A 359 -14.34 -1.58 17.17
N GLY A 360 -13.98 -2.59 17.96
CA GLY A 360 -13.69 -3.90 17.40
C GLY A 360 -14.92 -4.52 16.75
N ARG A 361 -14.75 -5.12 15.57
CA ARG A 361 -15.69 -6.14 15.09
C ARG A 361 -15.52 -7.40 15.94
N GLY A 362 -16.61 -7.85 16.57
CA GLY A 362 -16.64 -9.06 17.41
C GLY A 362 -16.72 -8.79 18.92
N SER A 363 -16.58 -9.85 19.72
CA SER A 363 -16.67 -9.86 21.20
C SER A 363 -15.43 -9.28 21.91
N VAL A 364 -14.50 -8.68 21.16
CA VAL A 364 -13.26 -8.16 21.72
C VAL A 364 -13.44 -6.71 22.17
N GLU A 365 -12.81 -6.35 23.27
CA GLU A 365 -13.00 -5.12 24.02
C GLU A 365 -13.11 -3.85 23.14
N ASN A 366 -14.14 -3.04 23.39
CA ASN A 366 -14.27 -1.73 22.76
C ASN A 366 -13.10 -0.84 23.21
N ILE A 367 -12.19 -0.52 22.29
CA ILE A 367 -11.16 0.50 22.52
C ILE A 367 -11.82 1.87 22.40
N ALA A 368 -12.42 2.34 23.50
CA ALA A 368 -13.08 3.64 23.54
C ALA A 368 -12.06 4.77 23.40
N LEU A 369 -11.89 5.23 22.18
CA LEU A 369 -11.35 6.53 21.84
C LEU A 369 -12.41 7.57 22.24
N LYS A 370 -12.25 8.25 23.40
CA LYS A 370 -13.06 9.44 23.77
C LYS A 370 -12.18 10.69 23.92
N LEU A 371 -12.51 11.73 23.17
CA LEU A 371 -11.99 13.08 23.36
C LEU A 371 -12.86 13.81 24.41
N ASP A 372 -12.26 14.64 25.27
CA ASP A 372 -12.96 15.60 26.14
C ASP A 372 -13.42 16.83 25.36
N ASP A 373 -14.20 17.70 25.99
CA ASP A 373 -14.72 18.98 25.47
C ASP A 373 -13.64 19.95 24.95
N HIS A 374 -12.36 19.58 25.03
CA HIS A 374 -11.19 20.35 24.61
C HIS A 374 -10.32 19.58 23.59
N GLY A 375 -10.79 18.44 23.06
CA GLY A 375 -10.05 17.61 22.11
C GLY A 375 -8.91 16.80 22.72
N ARG A 376 -8.94 16.48 24.02
CA ARG A 376 -7.92 15.69 24.73
C ARG A 376 -8.46 14.30 25.07
N TRP A 377 -7.64 13.26 24.96
CA TRP A 377 -8.13 11.90 25.20
C TRP A 377 -8.32 11.62 26.68
N CYS A 378 -9.46 11.02 27.03
CA CYS A 378 -9.74 10.56 28.37
C CYS A 378 -8.98 9.24 28.66
N LYS A 379 -7.75 9.32 29.18
CA LYS A 379 -7.19 8.32 30.11
C LYS A 379 -6.21 9.00 31.07
N ASP A 380 -6.17 8.48 32.30
CA ASP A 380 -5.57 9.04 33.52
C ASP A 380 -4.12 9.54 33.38
N LYS A 381 -3.93 10.79 32.96
CA LYS A 381 -2.95 11.76 33.48
C LYS A 381 -2.87 12.97 32.54
N GLU A 382 -2.84 14.15 33.14
CA GLU A 382 -2.63 15.42 32.46
C GLU A 382 -1.27 15.44 31.75
N GLU A 383 -1.23 15.07 30.47
CA GLU A 383 -0.17 15.51 29.58
C GLU A 383 -0.72 16.59 28.65
N LYS A 384 -0.16 17.80 28.80
CA LYS A 384 -0.35 18.87 27.82
C LYS A 384 0.26 18.38 26.51
N ALA A 385 -0.55 18.27 25.46
CA ALA A 385 -0.09 17.80 24.16
C ALA A 385 0.94 18.80 23.59
N ASP A 386 2.21 18.43 23.65
CA ASP A 386 3.25 19.07 22.85
C ASP A 386 3.14 18.54 21.42
N MET A 387 3.33 19.42 20.43
CA MET A 387 3.45 19.02 19.04
C MET A 387 4.92 18.64 18.81
N PHE A 388 5.23 17.34 18.71
CA PHE A 388 6.61 16.89 18.52
C PHE A 388 6.95 16.81 17.02
N PHE A 389 8.17 17.19 16.65
CA PHE A 389 8.73 17.07 15.31
C PHE A 389 10.15 16.53 15.43
N ILE A 390 10.57 15.73 14.45
CA ILE A 390 11.99 15.39 14.30
C ILE A 390 12.47 15.98 12.98
N LEU A 391 13.62 16.65 13.07
CA LEU A 391 14.36 17.13 11.92
C LEU A 391 15.43 16.08 11.56
N ALA A 392 15.45 15.63 10.30
CA ALA A 392 16.45 14.70 9.78
C ALA A 392 16.96 15.17 8.41
N ASP A 393 18.27 15.08 8.17
CA ASP A 393 18.90 15.30 6.85
C ASP A 393 18.43 14.22 5.85
N MET A 394 18.23 14.61 4.60
CA MET A 394 17.57 13.83 3.54
C MET A 394 18.52 13.37 2.43
N ASP A 395 19.72 13.93 2.30
CA ASP A 395 20.60 13.74 1.12
C ASP A 395 21.77 12.76 1.35
N SER A 396 21.57 11.63 2.04
CA SER A 396 22.59 10.57 2.03
C SER A 396 21.98 9.17 1.97
N GLU A 397 22.16 8.50 0.83
CA GLU A 397 22.27 7.05 0.84
C GLU A 397 23.53 6.66 1.63
N PRO A 398 23.55 5.49 2.31
CA PRO A 398 24.72 5.04 3.04
C PRO A 398 25.76 4.49 2.05
N GLU A 399 26.48 5.38 1.37
CA GLU A 399 27.80 5.04 0.80
C GLU A 399 28.90 5.53 1.77
N GLU A 400 29.77 4.60 2.16
CA GLU A 400 30.68 4.64 3.33
C GLU A 400 31.73 5.77 3.36
N GLU A 401 31.84 6.61 2.33
CA GLU A 401 33.05 7.43 2.13
C GLU A 401 33.02 8.85 2.75
N TRP A 402 31.88 9.32 3.28
CA TRP A 402 31.78 10.65 3.91
C TRP A 402 32.01 10.66 5.44
N MET A 403 32.14 9.49 6.08
CA MET A 403 32.44 9.30 7.52
C MET A 403 33.85 9.75 7.97
N ARG A 404 34.49 10.68 7.26
CA ARG A 404 35.83 11.20 7.61
C ARG A 404 35.95 12.73 7.59
N ARG A 405 34.86 13.50 7.49
CA ARG A 405 34.91 14.96 7.67
C ARG A 405 34.29 15.37 9.01
N PRO A 406 34.97 16.22 9.81
CA PRO A 406 34.49 16.58 11.14
C PRO A 406 33.30 17.54 11.04
N TRP A 407 32.10 17.01 11.26
CA TRP A 407 30.84 17.75 11.46
C TRP A 407 30.62 18.17 12.93
N GLU A 408 31.53 17.77 13.83
CA GLU A 408 31.27 17.71 15.27
C GLU A 408 31.17 19.07 15.97
N GLU A 409 31.93 20.09 15.54
CA GLU A 409 32.07 21.35 16.29
C GLU A 409 31.23 22.53 15.74
N ARG A 410 30.88 22.54 14.44
CA ARG A 410 30.23 23.70 13.82
C ARG A 410 28.74 23.83 14.11
N LEU A 411 27.98 22.72 14.05
CA LEU A 411 26.52 22.78 14.12
C LEU A 411 26.01 23.21 15.51
N ALA A 412 26.63 22.74 16.59
CA ALA A 412 26.18 23.07 17.93
C ALA A 412 26.47 24.53 18.27
N ALA A 413 27.67 25.04 17.98
CA ALA A 413 28.00 26.43 18.27
C ALA A 413 27.28 27.42 17.34
N SER A 414 27.24 27.16 16.02
CA SER A 414 26.64 28.11 15.07
C SER A 414 25.12 28.15 15.16
N VAL A 415 24.44 27.00 15.29
CA VAL A 415 22.98 26.98 15.43
C VAL A 415 22.55 27.64 16.74
N LEU A 416 23.31 27.46 17.83
CA LEU A 416 23.02 28.09 19.12
C LEU A 416 23.33 29.59 19.12
N ASP A 417 24.41 30.03 18.48
CA ASP A 417 24.71 31.45 18.27
C ASP A 417 23.68 32.10 17.34
N ASP A 418 23.21 31.41 16.31
CA ASP A 418 22.16 31.88 15.42
C ASP A 418 20.83 32.00 16.16
N ILE A 419 20.43 31.00 16.95
CA ILE A 419 19.24 31.06 17.83
C ILE A 419 19.34 32.23 18.81
N ALA A 420 20.52 32.46 19.41
CA ALA A 420 20.74 33.55 20.35
C ALA A 420 20.62 34.93 19.68
N ASN A 421 20.83 35.01 18.37
CA ASN A 421 20.71 36.22 17.56
C ASN A 421 19.37 36.32 16.82
N TRP A 422 18.42 35.40 17.04
CA TRP A 422 17.11 35.47 16.38
C TRP A 422 16.34 36.71 16.84
N PRO A 423 15.85 37.54 15.89
CA PRO A 423 15.01 38.68 16.21
C PRO A 423 13.78 38.22 16.99
N GLY A 424 13.68 38.68 18.23
CA GLY A 424 12.56 38.43 19.11
C GLY A 424 12.57 37.10 19.87
N VAL A 425 13.72 36.45 20.02
CA VAL A 425 13.87 35.33 20.97
C VAL A 425 14.36 35.83 22.32
N GLN A 426 13.58 35.57 23.37
CA GLN A 426 14.03 35.76 24.75
C GLN A 426 14.64 34.45 25.27
N ARG A 427 15.97 34.43 25.45
CA ARG A 427 16.69 33.29 26.03
C ARG A 427 16.23 33.05 27.47
N ALA A 428 15.89 31.80 27.81
CA ALA A 428 15.87 31.38 29.21
C ALA A 428 17.33 31.39 29.71
N ALA A 429 17.64 32.20 30.71
CA ALA A 429 19.01 32.42 31.17
C ALA A 429 19.69 31.09 31.57
N GLY A 430 20.74 30.70 30.84
CA GLY A 430 21.55 29.50 31.10
C GLY A 430 22.32 29.03 29.87
N ASP A 431 23.51 28.46 30.07
CA ASP A 431 24.28 27.77 29.03
C ASP A 431 23.47 26.57 28.49
N VAL A 432 23.53 26.33 27.18
CA VAL A 432 22.82 25.21 26.56
C VAL A 432 23.66 23.94 26.72
N VAL A 433 23.12 22.96 27.43
CA VAL A 433 23.74 21.65 27.64
C VAL A 433 23.14 20.67 26.63
N LEU A 434 23.99 19.86 25.96
CA LEU A 434 23.51 18.75 25.13
C LEU A 434 22.72 17.76 26.00
N ASP A 435 21.73 17.07 25.42
CA ASP A 435 20.85 16.14 26.13
C ASP A 435 19.96 16.80 27.20
N GLU A 436 19.68 18.10 27.06
CA GLU A 436 18.69 18.82 27.86
C GLU A 436 17.66 19.56 26.97
N TRP A 437 16.46 19.75 27.50
CA TRP A 437 15.41 20.52 26.82
C TRP A 437 15.67 22.03 26.98
N VAL A 438 15.76 22.74 25.85
CA VAL A 438 15.89 24.20 25.79
C VAL A 438 14.54 24.81 25.41
N GLU A 439 13.99 25.68 26.25
CA GLU A 439 12.76 26.44 25.94
C GLU A 439 13.10 27.74 25.18
N VAL A 440 12.44 27.94 24.03
CA VAL A 440 12.52 29.13 23.19
C VAL A 440 11.17 29.83 23.19
N LYS A 441 11.19 31.14 23.49
CA LYS A 441 10.01 32.02 23.49
C LYS A 441 10.19 33.12 22.46
N THR A 442 9.19 33.32 21.62
CA THR A 442 9.18 34.36 20.60
C THR A 442 8.41 35.59 21.07
N GLU A 443 8.73 36.76 20.51
CA GLU A 443 8.12 38.05 20.86
C GLU A 443 6.60 38.08 20.68
N ASP A 444 6.08 37.34 19.70
CA ASP A 444 4.65 37.16 19.46
C ASP A 444 3.98 36.16 20.42
N GLY A 445 4.72 35.72 21.45
CA GLY A 445 4.23 34.87 22.53
C GLY A 445 4.22 33.38 22.19
N GLY A 446 4.84 32.97 21.08
CA GLY A 446 5.05 31.58 20.73
C GLY A 446 6.06 30.89 21.65
N ARG A 447 5.95 29.56 21.74
CA ARG A 447 6.75 28.71 22.63
C ARG A 447 7.09 27.39 21.95
N MET A 448 8.38 27.07 21.91
CA MET A 448 8.86 25.74 21.54
C MET A 448 9.93 25.28 22.52
N ARG A 449 10.06 23.98 22.68
CA ARG A 449 11.18 23.34 23.37
C ARG A 449 11.98 22.56 22.34
N MET A 450 13.28 22.52 22.52
CA MET A 450 14.21 21.84 21.63
C MET A 450 15.03 20.87 22.45
N TYR A 451 15.25 19.66 21.94
CA TYR A 451 16.13 18.68 22.54
C TYR A 451 17.13 18.23 21.48
N ILE A 452 18.40 18.51 21.72
CA ILE A 452 19.50 18.19 20.82
C ILE A 452 20.22 16.99 21.41
N THR A 453 20.19 15.86 20.70
CA THR A 453 20.81 14.61 21.14
C THR A 453 21.88 14.17 20.13
N ASN A 454 22.94 13.57 20.65
CA ASN A 454 23.84 12.75 19.84
C ASN A 454 23.16 11.40 19.61
N SER A 455 23.15 10.89 18.38
CA SER A 455 22.68 9.53 18.09
C SER A 455 23.56 8.51 18.81
N SER A 456 22.95 7.59 19.56
CA SER A 456 23.63 6.62 20.41
C SER A 456 24.14 5.36 19.68
N GLU A 457 23.97 5.25 18.37
CA GLU A 457 24.28 4.02 17.63
C GLU A 457 25.11 4.30 16.37
N GLY A 458 26.44 4.37 16.52
CA GLY A 458 27.42 4.10 15.46
C GLY A 458 27.43 4.98 14.20
N VAL A 459 26.49 5.91 14.06
CA VAL A 459 26.32 6.82 12.93
C VAL A 459 26.32 8.24 13.47
N GLU A 460 27.23 9.09 13.00
CA GLU A 460 27.38 10.51 13.36
C GLU A 460 26.20 11.38 12.86
N THR A 461 24.98 11.06 13.26
CA THR A 461 23.80 11.89 12.96
C THR A 461 23.30 12.54 14.25
N LYS A 462 23.44 13.87 14.35
CA LYS A 462 22.80 14.64 15.43
C LYS A 462 21.31 14.75 15.12
N LYS A 463 20.45 14.37 16.07
CA LYS A 463 18.99 14.52 15.94
C LYS A 463 18.54 15.73 16.75
N VAL A 464 17.71 16.57 16.15
CA VAL A 464 17.03 17.67 16.86
C VAL A 464 15.55 17.32 16.95
N LEU A 465 15.10 17.12 18.19
CA LEU A 465 13.71 16.96 18.56
C LEU A 465 13.15 18.34 18.88
N LEU A 466 12.06 18.73 18.22
CA LEU A 466 11.34 19.96 18.51
C LEU A 466 9.99 19.63 19.13
N ALA A 467 9.62 20.33 20.19
CA ALA A 467 8.32 20.23 20.84
C ALA A 467 7.67 21.62 20.89
N VAL A 468 6.73 21.88 19.99
CA VAL A 468 6.05 23.17 19.90
C VAL A 468 4.83 23.15 20.82
N SER A 469 4.83 24.04 21.82
CA SER A 469 3.72 24.17 22.79
C SER A 469 2.81 25.36 22.51
N ARG A 470 3.27 26.34 21.73
CA ARG A 470 2.46 27.42 21.18
C ARG A 470 3.05 27.90 19.85
N LEU A 471 2.44 27.47 18.75
CA LEU A 471 2.84 27.87 17.40
C LEU A 471 2.43 29.32 17.12
N THR A 472 3.36 30.09 16.55
CA THR A 472 3.17 31.44 16.03
C THR A 472 4.05 31.61 14.79
N THR A 473 3.86 32.68 14.03
CA THR A 473 4.72 32.99 12.87
C THR A 473 6.18 33.20 13.29
N GLY A 474 6.41 33.71 14.50
CA GLY A 474 7.74 33.79 15.13
C GLY A 474 8.36 32.41 15.37
N VAL A 475 7.59 31.44 15.88
CA VAL A 475 8.08 30.06 16.08
C VAL A 475 8.38 29.39 14.75
N ALA A 476 7.49 29.54 13.75
CA ALA A 476 7.72 29.00 12.42
C ALA A 476 8.96 29.63 11.76
N LYS A 477 9.13 30.95 11.86
CA LYS A 477 10.34 31.63 11.39
C LYS A 477 11.59 31.11 12.10
N GLY A 478 11.53 30.92 13.41
CA GLY A 478 12.61 30.32 14.18
C GLY A 478 12.97 28.93 13.66
N ILE A 479 11.97 28.06 13.46
CA ILE A 479 12.18 26.75 12.85
C ILE A 479 12.83 26.92 11.47
N CYS A 480 12.28 27.72 10.55
CA CYS A 480 12.91 27.98 9.23
C CYS A 480 14.38 28.42 9.34
N THR A 481 14.71 29.35 10.25
CA THR A 481 16.09 29.81 10.44
C THR A 481 16.98 28.70 10.99
N LEU A 482 16.47 27.87 11.90
CA LEU A 482 17.17 26.66 12.37
C LEU A 482 17.47 25.72 11.20
N LEU A 483 16.49 25.50 10.33
CA LEU A 483 16.61 24.61 9.18
C LEU A 483 17.62 25.18 8.17
N GLU A 484 17.58 26.48 7.88
CA GLU A 484 18.55 27.15 7.00
C GLU A 484 19.97 27.09 7.57
N ALA A 485 20.14 27.35 8.87
CA ALA A 485 21.44 27.33 9.54
C ALA A 485 22.02 25.92 9.69
N ALA A 486 21.17 24.91 9.95
CA ALA A 486 21.63 23.54 10.18
C ALA A 486 21.98 22.80 8.88
N LEU A 487 21.49 23.24 7.71
CA LEU A 487 21.48 22.39 6.51
C LEU A 487 22.21 22.95 5.29
N ASP A 488 22.77 24.16 5.34
CA ASP A 488 23.55 24.76 4.24
C ASP A 488 22.85 24.63 2.85
N GLY A 489 21.50 24.68 2.84
CA GLY A 489 20.67 24.56 1.64
C GLY A 489 20.17 23.16 1.26
N LYS A 490 20.40 22.11 2.05
CA LYS A 490 19.83 20.76 1.81
C LYS A 490 18.34 20.67 2.16
N GLY A 491 17.62 19.78 1.47
CA GLY A 491 16.17 19.59 1.65
C GLY A 491 15.81 18.96 3.00
N LEU A 492 14.66 19.34 3.56
CA LEU A 492 14.15 18.81 4.83
C LEU A 492 12.90 17.95 4.62
N ALA A 493 12.70 16.94 5.47
CA ALA A 493 11.38 16.36 5.75
C ALA A 493 10.97 16.63 7.21
N LEU A 494 9.81 17.24 7.42
CA LEU A 494 9.13 17.15 8.71
C LEU A 494 8.40 15.81 8.80
N MET A 495 8.73 15.05 9.84
CA MET A 495 8.07 13.80 10.12
C MET A 495 7.26 13.88 11.42
N PRO A 496 5.99 13.44 11.41
CA PRO A 496 5.21 13.25 12.62
C PRO A 496 5.95 12.31 13.59
N PRO A 497 5.90 12.59 14.90
CA PRO A 497 6.73 11.94 15.91
C PRO A 497 6.47 10.44 16.03
N ALA A 498 5.23 10.00 15.77
CA ALA A 498 4.86 8.59 15.73
C ALA A 498 5.61 7.81 14.62
N ILE A 499 6.01 8.48 13.54
CA ILE A 499 6.69 7.90 12.37
C ILE A 499 8.21 7.77 12.59
N VAL A 500 8.81 8.63 13.44
CA VAL A 500 10.28 8.73 13.55
C VAL A 500 10.91 7.80 14.58
N THR A 501 10.09 7.00 15.27
CA THR A 501 10.56 6.03 16.26
C THR A 501 11.26 4.80 15.65
N LYS A 502 11.26 4.65 14.32
CA LYS A 502 12.11 3.71 13.56
C LYS A 502 12.66 4.43 12.32
N GLU A 503 13.82 4.00 11.80
CA GLU A 503 14.26 4.46 10.48
C GLU A 503 13.16 4.20 9.45
N PRO A 504 12.76 5.20 8.64
CA PRO A 504 11.84 4.97 7.53
C PRO A 504 12.46 3.89 6.62
N PRO A 505 11.70 2.90 6.14
CA PRO A 505 12.28 1.83 5.33
C PRO A 505 12.99 2.37 4.09
N LYS A 506 14.15 1.77 3.78
CA LYS A 506 14.94 2.09 2.58
C LYS A 506 14.00 2.10 1.35
N GLY A 507 14.03 3.18 0.58
CA GLY A 507 13.18 3.34 -0.62
C GLY A 507 11.83 4.02 -0.41
N THR A 508 11.47 4.42 0.82
CA THR A 508 10.34 5.35 1.02
C THR A 508 10.63 6.62 0.21
N LYS A 509 9.86 6.88 -0.86
CA LYS A 509 9.95 8.14 -1.62
C LYS A 509 9.51 9.26 -0.69
N ARG A 510 10.45 9.79 0.06
CA ARG A 510 10.25 11.01 0.83
C ARG A 510 10.08 12.10 -0.22
N ARG A 511 8.89 12.71 -0.33
CA ARG A 511 8.80 14.00 -1.03
C ARG A 511 9.77 14.91 -0.29
N ALA A 512 10.91 15.23 -0.91
CA ALA A 512 11.74 16.31 -0.44
C ALA A 512 10.93 17.56 -0.72
N PHE A 513 10.30 18.10 0.31
CA PHE A 513 9.59 19.35 0.13
C PHE A 513 10.63 20.43 -0.02
N THR A 514 10.54 21.11 -1.16
CA THR A 514 11.28 22.31 -1.49
C THR A 514 11.21 23.32 -0.35
N LYS A 515 12.24 24.16 -0.27
CA LYS A 515 12.38 25.28 0.66
C LYS A 515 11.03 25.99 0.92
N VAL A 516 10.42 25.71 2.07
CA VAL A 516 9.21 26.40 2.55
C VAL A 516 9.60 27.67 3.28
N ASP A 517 8.90 28.77 3.05
CA ASP A 517 9.10 30.00 3.80
C ASP A 517 8.43 29.94 5.19
N ALA A 518 8.71 30.92 6.05
CA ALA A 518 8.19 30.92 7.42
C ALA A 518 6.66 30.99 7.52
N MET A 519 6.00 31.61 6.53
CA MET A 519 4.54 31.72 6.50
C MET A 519 3.93 30.41 5.99
N GLU A 520 4.51 29.82 4.95
CA GLU A 520 4.12 28.50 4.47
C GLU A 520 4.34 27.43 5.54
N LEU A 521 5.48 27.46 6.24
CA LEU A 521 5.74 26.58 7.37
C LEU A 521 4.74 26.82 8.51
N PHE A 522 4.41 28.08 8.82
CA PHE A 522 3.39 28.40 9.81
C PHE A 522 2.04 27.80 9.42
N ASP A 523 1.60 28.00 8.18
CA ASP A 523 0.34 27.48 7.66
C ASP A 523 0.31 25.94 7.69
N ILE A 524 1.41 25.28 7.34
CA ILE A 524 1.54 23.82 7.40
C ILE A 524 1.46 23.33 8.85
N LEU A 525 2.22 23.95 9.76
CA LEU A 525 2.24 23.58 11.17
C LEU A 525 0.91 23.92 11.88
N GLU A 526 0.21 24.98 11.46
CA GLU A 526 -1.11 25.36 11.96
C GLU A 526 -2.19 24.38 11.50
N ARG A 527 -2.07 23.90 10.25
CA ARG A 527 -2.85 22.78 9.73
C ARG A 527 -2.44 21.45 10.36
N GLY A 528 -1.26 21.40 11.00
CA GLY A 528 -0.72 20.30 11.80
C GLY A 528 0.24 19.38 11.02
N SER A 529 1.05 18.59 11.73
CA SER A 529 2.22 17.86 11.18
C SER A 529 1.96 16.93 9.99
N TYR A 530 0.73 16.42 9.85
CA TYR A 530 0.33 15.55 8.74
C TYR A 530 -0.16 16.33 7.51
N ALA A 531 -0.37 17.65 7.61
CA ALA A 531 -0.71 18.50 6.46
C ALA A 531 0.43 18.59 5.43
N TRP A 532 1.65 18.26 5.85
CA TRP A 532 2.80 18.11 4.97
C TRP A 532 2.69 16.82 4.12
N TRP A 533 1.88 15.84 4.52
CA TRP A 533 1.78 14.53 3.86
C TRP A 533 0.63 14.43 2.85
N ILE A 534 -0.28 15.41 2.86
CA ILE A 534 -1.41 15.56 1.92
C ILE A 534 -1.00 16.58 0.87
#